data_AF-A0A3N4UJR3-F1
#
_entry.id   AF-A0A3N4UJR3-F1
#
_cell.length_a   1.000
_cell.length_b   1.000
_cell.length_c   1.000
_cell.angle_alpha   90.00
_cell.angle_beta   90.00
_cell.angle_gamma   90.00
#
_symmetry.space_group_name_H-M   'P 1'
#
loop_
_entity.id
_entity.type
_entity.pdbx_description
1 polymer ?
#
loop_
_entity_poly.entity_id
_entity_poly.type
_entity_poly.pdbx_seq_one_letter_code
_entity_poly.pdbx_strand_id
1 'polypeptide(L)'
;MSISRWQGLRAKARLNPFMRKRASGGAMGCEAQTAAPAGAMAKICNDADRPQPGCALPSSHPSRWRLLVMGSVLAALVACASAPRATSPGGSIDAVRPTGSATPDNPAYLWTFSTRLVGNNVVSPVRSQGYGQLDALLDARTGLLRWKLSFARLSGPVTQAAFHGPAAVGQNAPVQQAMPLPIRSPAEGRATLTAAQMADLRAGRWYVSLATARYPQGELRGQLIERR
;
A
#
# COMPACT_ATOMS: atom_id res chain seq x y z
N MET A 1 35.75 31.13 30.34
CA MET A 1 36.42 30.01 31.02
C MET A 1 35.98 29.99 32.47
N SER A 2 35.21 28.99 32.89
CA SER A 2 34.87 28.79 34.31
C SER A 2 34.70 27.30 34.55
N ILE A 3 35.56 26.74 35.41
CA ILE A 3 35.55 25.36 35.85
C ILE A 3 34.93 25.39 37.26
N SER A 4 33.72 24.84 37.40
CA SER A 4 33.12 24.56 38.70
C SER A 4 32.79 23.07 38.79
N ARG A 5 33.58 22.38 39.61
CA ARG A 5 33.42 20.99 40.05
C ARG A 5 32.45 20.99 41.24
N TRP A 6 31.36 20.23 41.17
CA TRP A 6 30.58 19.84 42.34
C TRP A 6 30.30 18.34 42.33
N GLN A 7 30.46 17.76 43.51
CA GLN A 7 30.46 16.33 43.81
C GLN A 7 29.04 15.80 44.04
N GLY A 8 28.86 14.51 43.79
CA GLY A 8 28.26 13.61 44.77
C GLY A 8 26.76 13.35 44.69
N LEU A 9 26.38 12.20 44.14
CA LEU A 9 25.31 11.37 44.70
C LEU A 9 25.59 9.90 44.39
N ARG A 10 26.01 9.16 45.43
CA ARG A 10 26.07 7.70 45.47
C ARG A 10 24.67 7.17 45.77
N ALA A 11 24.04 6.50 44.81
CA ALA A 11 22.89 5.64 45.08
C ALA A 11 23.37 4.18 45.11
N LYS A 12 23.30 3.58 46.31
CA LYS A 12 23.55 2.16 46.56
C LYS A 12 22.39 1.34 45.97
N ALA A 13 22.65 0.57 44.91
CA ALA A 13 21.75 -0.50 44.49
C ALA A 13 22.05 -1.76 45.33
N ARG A 14 21.04 -2.20 46.07
CA ARG A 14 21.07 -3.39 46.93
C ARG A 14 21.07 -4.65 46.06
N LEU A 15 22.03 -5.53 46.32
CA LEU A 15 22.05 -6.92 45.88
C LEU A 15 20.88 -7.68 46.54
N ASN A 16 20.11 -8.44 45.76
CA ASN A 16 19.20 -9.44 46.27
C ASN A 16 19.80 -10.84 45.98
N PRO A 17 20.12 -11.65 47.02
CA PRO A 17 20.71 -12.98 46.85
C PRO A 17 19.65 -14.06 47.04
N PHE A 18 19.33 -14.82 45.99
CA PHE A 18 18.67 -16.11 46.14
C PHE A 18 19.24 -17.12 45.12
N MET A 19 19.97 -18.11 45.68
CA MET A 19 20.18 -19.52 45.24
C MET A 19 20.66 -19.77 43.78
N ARG A 20 21.92 -20.17 43.48
CA ARG A 20 22.60 -21.49 43.67
C ARG A 20 21.68 -22.71 43.37
N LYS A 21 22.03 -23.76 42.63
CA LYS A 21 23.29 -24.31 42.07
C LYS A 21 22.96 -25.58 41.22
N ARG A 22 23.76 -25.84 40.17
CA ARG A 22 24.23 -27.13 39.55
C ARG A 22 24.26 -26.96 38.01
N ALA A 23 25.37 -26.98 37.25
CA ALA A 23 26.54 -27.88 37.14
C ALA A 23 26.11 -29.35 36.98
N SER A 24 26.49 -30.16 35.98
CA SER A 24 27.73 -30.25 35.17
C SER A 24 27.63 -31.42 34.16
N GLY A 25 28.50 -31.44 33.13
CA GLY A 25 28.95 -32.63 32.36
C GLY A 25 28.28 -32.78 30.98
N GLY A 26 28.95 -32.78 29.83
CA GLY A 26 30.18 -33.51 29.42
C GLY A 26 29.74 -34.79 28.68
N ALA A 27 30.24 -35.23 27.52
CA ALA A 27 31.38 -34.90 26.67
C ALA A 27 31.18 -35.57 25.27
N MET A 28 32.01 -35.16 24.28
CA MET A 28 32.74 -35.94 23.25
C MET A 28 32.13 -37.25 22.69
N GLY A 29 32.21 -37.58 21.39
CA GLY A 29 32.95 -37.01 20.26
C GLY A 29 32.87 -37.92 19.01
N CYS A 30 33.68 -37.58 17.99
CA CYS A 30 34.11 -38.34 16.78
C CYS A 30 33.03 -38.74 15.75
N GLU A 31 33.21 -38.74 14.42
CA GLU A 31 34.32 -38.55 13.46
C GLU A 31 33.63 -38.29 12.09
N ALA A 32 33.98 -37.25 11.33
CA ALA A 32 34.89 -37.27 10.17
C ALA A 32 34.59 -38.32 9.05
N GLN A 33 34.21 -37.82 7.87
CA GLN A 33 34.53 -38.38 6.53
C GLN A 33 34.17 -37.30 5.47
N THR A 34 35.13 -36.48 5.05
CA THR A 34 36.00 -36.58 3.85
C THR A 34 35.37 -36.14 2.52
N ALA A 35 35.89 -34.99 2.05
CA ALA A 35 36.39 -34.67 0.70
C ALA A 35 35.50 -34.80 -0.56
N ALA A 36 35.46 -33.69 -1.31
CA ALA A 36 35.02 -33.54 -2.70
C ALA A 36 35.97 -34.24 -3.71
N PRO A 37 35.63 -34.33 -5.02
CA PRO A 37 35.92 -33.19 -5.93
C PRO A 37 34.94 -32.97 -7.09
N ALA A 38 35.24 -31.93 -7.86
CA ALA A 38 34.55 -31.35 -9.00
C ALA A 38 34.42 -32.24 -10.26
N GLY A 39 33.48 -31.90 -11.14
CA GLY A 39 33.41 -32.40 -12.53
C GLY A 39 32.25 -31.80 -13.32
N ALA A 40 32.56 -30.88 -14.24
CA ALA A 40 31.66 -30.38 -15.27
C ALA A 40 31.46 -31.42 -16.39
N MET A 41 30.30 -31.44 -17.06
CA MET A 41 30.22 -31.43 -18.54
C MET A 41 28.78 -31.47 -19.06
N ALA A 42 28.61 -30.78 -20.18
CA ALA A 42 27.41 -30.56 -20.94
C ALA A 42 26.91 -31.80 -21.71
N LYS A 43 25.62 -31.76 -22.03
CA LYS A 43 24.96 -32.48 -23.14
C LYS A 43 23.77 -31.59 -23.51
N ILE A 44 23.88 -30.61 -24.41
CA ILE A 44 23.96 -30.75 -25.88
C ILE A 44 23.23 -32.01 -26.35
N CYS A 45 21.94 -31.88 -26.59
CA CYS A 45 21.28 -32.62 -27.65
C CYS A 45 21.16 -31.66 -28.84
N ASN A 46 21.96 -31.92 -29.87
CA ASN A 46 21.82 -31.36 -31.19
C ASN A 46 21.06 -32.37 -32.07
N ASP A 47 20.68 -31.89 -33.25
CA ASP A 47 20.15 -32.59 -34.44
C ASP A 47 18.61 -32.52 -34.54
N ALA A 48 18.08 -31.55 -35.31
CA ALA A 48 18.02 -31.51 -36.78
C ALA A 48 17.08 -32.59 -37.34
N ASP A 49 15.89 -32.22 -37.80
CA ASP A 49 15.62 -32.03 -39.23
C ASP A 49 14.20 -31.45 -39.47
N ARG A 50 14.07 -30.90 -40.66
CA ARG A 50 13.12 -30.02 -41.35
C ARG A 50 11.57 -30.22 -41.33
N PRO A 51 10.83 -29.23 -41.90
CA PRO A 51 9.39 -29.01 -41.77
C PRO A 51 8.55 -29.73 -42.83
N GLN A 52 7.24 -29.80 -42.61
CA GLN A 52 6.25 -30.16 -43.63
C GLN A 52 5.22 -29.02 -43.85
N PRO A 53 4.86 -28.72 -45.12
CA PRO A 53 4.04 -27.59 -45.52
C PRO A 53 2.56 -27.96 -45.73
N GLY A 54 1.71 -26.94 -45.77
CA GLY A 54 0.44 -26.98 -46.49
C GLY A 54 -0.81 -27.15 -45.63
N CYS A 55 -1.50 -26.04 -45.38
CA CYS A 55 -2.88 -25.82 -45.86
C CYS A 55 -3.41 -24.47 -45.35
N ALA A 56 -3.59 -23.57 -46.32
CA ALA A 56 -4.65 -22.56 -46.46
C ALA A 56 -5.34 -21.97 -45.20
N LEU A 57 -5.17 -20.66 -45.03
CA LEU A 57 -6.23 -19.71 -44.60
C LEU A 57 -7.39 -19.77 -45.62
N PRO A 58 -8.66 -19.41 -45.31
CA PRO A 58 -9.02 -18.22 -44.53
C PRO A 58 -10.32 -18.32 -43.69
N SER A 59 -10.55 -17.33 -42.82
CA SER A 59 -11.75 -16.47 -42.88
C SER A 59 -12.09 -15.84 -41.52
N SER A 60 -12.12 -14.52 -41.56
CA SER A 60 -12.81 -13.62 -40.66
C SER A 60 -14.27 -14.02 -40.43
N HIS A 61 -14.73 -14.04 -39.18
CA HIS A 61 -16.14 -13.88 -38.86
C HIS A 61 -16.33 -12.70 -37.89
N PRO A 62 -16.99 -11.62 -38.34
CA PRO A 62 -17.46 -10.54 -37.47
C PRO A 62 -18.78 -10.95 -36.80
N SER A 63 -18.89 -10.74 -35.49
CA SER A 63 -20.12 -10.88 -34.74
C SER A 63 -21.09 -9.77 -35.12
N ARG A 64 -22.03 -10.07 -36.02
CA ARG A 64 -23.16 -9.21 -36.39
C ARG A 64 -24.38 -9.59 -35.54
N TRP A 65 -24.76 -8.73 -34.61
CA TRP A 65 -26.11 -8.73 -34.05
C TRP A 65 -26.96 -7.73 -34.83
N ARG A 66 -28.01 -8.24 -35.50
CA ARG A 66 -29.00 -7.44 -36.21
C ARG A 66 -30.28 -7.32 -35.37
N LEU A 67 -30.65 -6.06 -35.16
CA LEU A 67 -31.98 -5.46 -35.32
C LEU A 67 -33.09 -5.80 -34.32
N LEU A 68 -33.51 -4.78 -33.57
CA LEU A 68 -34.91 -4.36 -33.53
C LEU A 68 -34.99 -2.84 -33.69
N VAL A 69 -35.81 -2.42 -34.66
CA VAL A 69 -36.23 -1.05 -34.97
C VAL A 69 -37.62 -0.87 -34.40
N MET A 70 -37.85 0.22 -33.66
CA MET A 70 -39.12 0.94 -33.45
C MET A 70 -38.69 2.23 -32.73
N GLY A 71 -39.06 3.46 -33.07
CA GLY A 71 -40.09 4.03 -33.92
C GLY A 71 -40.28 5.44 -33.34
N SER A 72 -40.14 6.47 -34.17
CA SER A 72 -40.28 7.89 -33.80
C SER A 72 -41.67 8.22 -33.22
N VAL A 73 -41.81 9.32 -32.47
CA VAL A 73 -42.81 10.40 -32.71
C VAL A 73 -42.67 11.55 -31.69
N LEU A 74 -42.64 12.76 -32.28
CA LEU A 74 -42.91 14.15 -31.88
C LEU A 74 -43.12 14.61 -30.41
N ALA A 75 -42.33 15.63 -30.06
CA ALA A 75 -42.70 17.02 -29.72
C ALA A 75 -44.06 17.35 -29.06
N ALA A 76 -44.02 18.07 -27.93
CA ALA A 76 -44.81 19.29 -27.69
C ALA A 76 -44.23 20.12 -26.53
N LEU A 77 -43.77 21.33 -26.86
CA LEU A 77 -43.57 22.46 -25.95
C LEU A 77 -44.93 23.01 -25.53
N VAL A 78 -45.17 23.25 -24.24
CA VAL A 78 -46.06 24.33 -23.79
C VAL A 78 -45.45 24.97 -22.55
N ALA A 79 -45.04 26.22 -22.72
CA ALA A 79 -44.71 27.17 -21.67
C ALA A 79 -46.00 27.80 -21.13
N CYS A 80 -46.09 27.99 -19.81
CA CYS A 80 -46.98 28.98 -19.21
C CYS A 80 -46.14 29.89 -18.28
N ALA A 81 -46.04 31.16 -18.71
CA ALA A 81 -45.87 32.33 -17.84
C ALA A 81 -47.09 32.42 -16.87
N SER A 82 -47.14 33.15 -15.76
CA SER A 82 -46.35 34.26 -15.18
C SER A 82 -46.79 34.46 -13.71
N ALA A 83 -45.93 35.14 -12.95
CA ALA A 83 -45.94 35.59 -11.53
C ALA A 83 -47.29 36.11 -10.92
N PRO A 84 -47.36 36.33 -9.58
CA PRO A 84 -46.76 37.53 -8.97
C PRO A 84 -46.02 37.34 -7.63
N ARG A 85 -45.11 38.28 -7.37
CA ARG A 85 -44.46 38.57 -6.07
C ARG A 85 -45.49 38.96 -5.01
N ALA A 86 -45.39 38.38 -3.83
CA ALA A 86 -45.90 38.97 -2.60
C ALA A 86 -44.72 39.57 -1.81
N THR A 87 -44.83 40.86 -1.51
CA THR A 87 -43.87 41.64 -0.73
C THR A 87 -44.48 41.94 0.65
N SER A 88 -43.61 41.97 1.67
CA SER A 88 -43.70 42.74 2.94
C SER A 88 -44.04 41.93 4.20
N PRO A 89 -43.79 42.47 5.42
CA PRO A 89 -42.49 42.93 5.93
C PRO A 89 -42.21 42.43 7.38
N GLY A 90 -40.96 42.57 7.84
CA GLY A 90 -40.66 42.90 9.24
C GLY A 90 -40.25 41.77 10.20
N GLY A 91 -38.98 41.81 10.60
CA GLY A 91 -38.60 41.78 12.02
C GLY A 91 -38.25 40.43 12.66
N SER A 92 -36.96 40.10 12.69
CA SER A 92 -36.19 39.91 13.93
C SER A 92 -34.72 39.58 13.57
N ILE A 93 -33.80 40.46 13.95
CA ILE A 93 -32.36 40.17 13.94
C ILE A 93 -32.05 39.35 15.19
N ASP A 94 -32.40 38.07 15.17
CA ASP A 94 -31.84 37.13 16.14
C ASP A 94 -30.36 36.94 15.83
N ALA A 95 -29.53 37.20 16.83
CA ALA A 95 -28.09 37.08 16.78
C ALA A 95 -27.69 35.68 16.29
N VAL A 96 -27.21 35.60 15.04
CA VAL A 96 -26.59 34.40 14.49
C VAL A 96 -25.32 34.13 15.29
N ARG A 97 -25.41 33.21 16.24
CA ARG A 97 -24.26 32.57 16.89
C ARG A 97 -23.46 31.88 15.78
N PRO A 98 -22.21 32.29 15.49
CA PRO A 98 -21.36 31.50 14.60
C PRO A 98 -20.83 30.31 15.41
N THR A 99 -21.65 29.28 15.59
CA THR A 99 -21.14 27.94 15.89
C THR A 99 -20.91 27.22 14.57
N GLY A 100 -20.01 27.79 13.76
CA GLY A 100 -19.37 27.09 12.66
C GLY A 100 -18.19 26.32 13.23
N SER A 101 -18.45 25.20 13.92
CA SER A 101 -17.44 24.15 13.99
C SER A 101 -17.31 23.61 12.58
N ALA A 102 -16.31 24.10 11.84
CA ALA A 102 -15.92 23.51 10.58
C ALA A 102 -15.44 22.09 10.86
N THR A 103 -16.35 21.12 10.80
CA THR A 103 -15.94 19.76 10.44
C THR A 103 -15.22 19.89 9.10
N PRO A 104 -14.05 19.27 8.92
CA PRO A 104 -13.57 19.02 7.57
C PRO A 104 -14.60 18.08 6.94
N ASP A 105 -15.58 18.66 6.25
CA ASP A 105 -16.56 17.95 5.45
C ASP A 105 -15.80 17.38 4.25
N ASN A 106 -15.10 16.27 4.48
CA ASN A 106 -14.49 15.54 3.40
C ASN A 106 -15.67 15.04 2.55
N PRO A 107 -15.84 15.55 1.32
CA PRO A 107 -17.05 15.27 0.57
C PRO A 107 -17.16 13.76 0.37
N ALA A 108 -18.36 13.19 0.40
CA ALA A 108 -18.59 11.73 0.47
C ALA A 108 -17.91 10.89 -0.65
N TYR A 109 -17.43 11.54 -1.70
CA TYR A 109 -16.69 10.93 -2.81
C TYR A 109 -15.17 10.95 -2.63
N LEU A 110 -14.61 11.63 -1.62
CA LEU A 110 -13.19 11.59 -1.30
C LEU A 110 -12.99 10.64 -0.12
N TRP A 111 -12.31 9.52 -0.36
CA TRP A 111 -11.95 8.59 0.71
C TRP A 111 -10.49 8.81 1.09
N THR A 112 -10.23 9.00 2.37
CA THR A 112 -8.86 9.14 2.88
C THR A 112 -8.40 7.84 3.49
N PHE A 113 -7.13 7.51 3.33
CA PHE A 113 -6.51 6.31 3.84
C PHE A 113 -5.20 6.67 4.50
N SER A 114 -4.84 5.96 5.56
CA SER A 114 -3.46 6.04 6.02
C SER A 114 -2.96 4.77 6.69
N THR A 115 -1.65 4.63 6.74
CA THR A 115 -0.99 3.50 7.39
C THR A 115 0.41 3.85 7.87
N ARG A 116 0.81 3.19 8.97
CA ARG A 116 2.19 3.20 9.45
C ARG A 116 2.91 1.97 8.92
N LEU A 117 4.06 2.19 8.31
CA LEU A 117 4.91 1.13 7.79
C LEU A 117 5.98 0.77 8.81
N VAL A 118 6.05 -0.50 9.21
CA VAL A 118 7.06 -1.02 10.15
C VAL A 118 7.47 -2.44 9.75
N GLY A 119 8.66 -2.86 10.18
CA GLY A 119 9.18 -4.21 9.91
C GLY A 119 8.36 -5.33 10.57
N ASN A 120 7.71 -5.04 11.70
CA ASN A 120 6.86 -6.01 12.40
C ASN A 120 5.59 -6.39 11.62
N ASN A 121 5.21 -5.59 10.63
CA ASN A 121 4.03 -5.86 9.81
C ASN A 121 4.35 -6.71 8.57
N VAL A 122 5.64 -6.95 8.28
CA VAL A 122 6.07 -7.82 7.16
C VAL A 122 5.70 -9.27 7.49
N VAL A 123 5.28 -10.04 6.49
CA VAL A 123 5.02 -11.48 6.66
C VAL A 123 6.34 -12.16 6.94
N SER A 124 6.46 -12.75 8.12
CA SER A 124 7.74 -13.00 8.79
C SER A 124 8.43 -11.69 9.20
N PRO A 125 8.11 -11.17 10.40
CA PRO A 125 8.62 -9.90 10.91
C PRO A 125 10.14 -9.77 10.82
N VAL A 126 10.61 -8.62 10.33
CA VAL A 126 12.04 -8.31 10.20
C VAL A 126 12.50 -7.32 11.27
N ARG A 127 13.77 -7.43 11.70
CA ARG A 127 14.39 -6.51 12.67
C ARG A 127 14.94 -5.26 11.97
N SER A 128 14.06 -4.41 11.47
CA SER A 128 14.43 -3.11 10.91
C SER A 128 14.26 -1.97 11.93
N GLN A 129 15.14 -0.97 11.87
CA GLN A 129 14.97 0.32 12.57
C GLN A 129 14.12 1.32 11.75
N GLY A 130 13.82 0.93 10.51
CA GLY A 130 13.07 1.70 9.55
C GLY A 130 11.61 1.85 9.97
N TYR A 131 11.04 2.96 9.53
CA TYR A 131 9.63 3.25 9.72
C TYR A 131 9.15 4.16 8.60
N GLY A 132 7.84 4.16 8.36
CA GLY A 132 7.22 5.07 7.43
C GLY A 132 5.77 5.37 7.78
N GLN A 133 5.22 6.33 7.06
CA GLN A 133 3.84 6.77 7.11
C GLN A 133 3.39 6.99 5.67
N LEU A 134 2.22 6.48 5.32
CA LEU A 134 1.57 6.78 4.05
C LEU A 134 0.18 7.34 4.33
N ASP A 135 -0.10 8.47 3.70
CA ASP A 135 -1.41 9.09 3.67
C ASP A 135 -1.85 9.19 2.21
N ALA A 136 -3.10 8.80 1.94
CA ALA A 136 -3.63 8.75 0.59
C ALA A 136 -5.07 9.27 0.55
N LEU A 137 -5.45 9.77 -0.63
CA LEU A 137 -6.77 10.29 -0.91
C LEU A 137 -7.21 9.74 -2.27
N LEU A 138 -8.36 9.08 -2.27
CA LEU A 138 -8.99 8.51 -3.46
C LEU A 138 -10.24 9.33 -3.80
N ASP A 139 -10.29 9.84 -5.02
CA ASP A 139 -11.53 10.36 -5.59
C ASP A 139 -12.35 9.21 -6.19
N ALA A 140 -13.45 8.86 -5.53
CA ALA A 140 -14.33 7.75 -5.92
C ALA A 140 -15.13 8.01 -7.21
N ARG A 141 -15.15 9.25 -7.73
CA ARG A 141 -15.77 9.57 -9.03
C ARG A 141 -14.82 9.27 -10.18
N THR A 142 -13.55 9.60 -10.00
CA THR A 142 -12.53 9.50 -11.06
C THR A 142 -11.62 8.27 -10.93
N GLY A 143 -11.60 7.63 -9.76
CA GLY A 143 -10.64 6.58 -9.40
C GLY A 143 -9.24 7.10 -9.14
N LEU A 144 -9.03 8.42 -9.08
CA LEU A 144 -7.70 8.99 -8.88
C LEU A 144 -7.26 8.85 -7.42
N LEU A 145 -6.34 7.91 -7.17
CA LEU A 145 -5.61 7.80 -5.92
C LEU A 145 -4.40 8.74 -5.97
N ARG A 146 -4.25 9.57 -4.93
CA ARG A 146 -3.05 10.38 -4.68
C ARG A 146 -2.48 10.00 -3.32
N TRP A 147 -1.17 9.94 -3.18
CA TRP A 147 -0.54 9.60 -1.90
C TRP A 147 0.71 10.41 -1.63
N LYS A 148 1.02 10.49 -0.34
CA LYS A 148 2.29 10.96 0.21
C LYS A 148 2.85 9.87 1.12
N LEU A 149 4.09 9.49 0.88
CA LEU A 149 4.82 8.48 1.60
C LEU A 149 6.06 9.11 2.23
N SER A 150 6.20 9.00 3.55
CA SER A 150 7.40 9.38 4.28
C SER A 150 8.02 8.15 4.91
N PHE A 151 9.34 8.02 4.89
CA PHE A 151 10.07 6.92 5.52
C PHE A 151 11.47 7.35 5.95
N ALA A 152 12.01 6.66 6.94
CA ALA A 152 13.35 6.93 7.47
C ALA A 152 13.97 5.67 8.07
N ARG A 153 15.29 5.73 8.30
CA ARG A 153 16.10 4.69 8.95
C ARG A 153 16.00 3.30 8.30
N LEU A 154 15.74 3.25 7.00
CA LEU A 154 15.86 2.02 6.22
C LEU A 154 17.31 1.53 6.23
N SER A 155 17.50 0.24 6.06
CA SER A 155 18.82 -0.39 6.04
C SER A 155 19.66 -0.07 4.80
N GLY A 156 19.06 0.55 3.78
CA GLY A 156 19.73 0.99 2.56
C GLY A 156 18.75 1.68 1.60
N PRO A 157 19.18 1.96 0.35
CA PRO A 157 18.30 2.48 -0.70
C PRO A 157 17.11 1.55 -0.96
N VAL A 158 15.95 2.15 -1.26
CA VAL A 158 14.75 1.42 -1.63
C VAL A 158 14.95 0.76 -3.00
N THR A 159 14.78 -0.55 -3.06
CA THR A 159 14.90 -1.35 -4.29
C THR A 159 13.55 -1.72 -4.88
N GLN A 160 12.48 -1.72 -4.08
CA GLN A 160 11.10 -1.88 -4.52
C GLN A 160 10.15 -1.07 -3.62
N ALA A 161 9.15 -0.46 -4.22
CA ALA A 161 8.08 0.25 -3.52
C ALA A 161 6.76 0.02 -4.27
N ALA A 162 5.77 -0.57 -3.61
CA ALA A 162 4.52 -0.94 -4.27
C ALA A 162 3.33 -1.00 -3.32
N PHE A 163 2.14 -0.75 -3.88
CA PHE A 163 0.87 -1.18 -3.32
C PHE A 163 0.59 -2.62 -3.78
N HIS A 164 0.11 -3.44 -2.85
CA HIS A 164 -0.27 -4.84 -3.06
C HIS A 164 -1.72 -5.07 -2.63
N GLY A 165 -2.38 -6.03 -3.26
CA GLY A 165 -3.73 -6.43 -2.91
C GLY A 165 -4.35 -7.36 -3.96
N PRO A 166 -5.57 -7.86 -3.72
CA PRO A 166 -6.25 -7.85 -2.43
C PRO A 166 -5.63 -8.89 -1.46
N ALA A 167 -5.41 -8.50 -0.21
CA ALA A 167 -4.94 -9.35 0.87
C ALA A 167 -5.56 -8.96 2.23
N ALA A 168 -5.89 -9.97 3.02
CA ALA A 168 -6.15 -9.78 4.45
C ALA A 168 -4.86 -9.35 5.18
N VAL A 169 -5.03 -8.81 6.40
CA VAL A 169 -3.90 -8.47 7.26
C VAL A 169 -3.02 -9.71 7.50
N GLY A 170 -1.72 -9.57 7.32
CA GLY A 170 -0.76 -10.67 7.49
C GLY A 170 -0.61 -11.60 6.28
N GLN A 171 -1.29 -11.35 5.16
CA GLN A 171 -1.17 -12.14 3.93
C GLN A 171 -0.45 -11.37 2.82
N ASN A 172 0.26 -12.08 1.94
CA ASN A 172 0.90 -11.48 0.77
C ASN A 172 -0.06 -11.45 -0.44
N ALA A 173 0.12 -10.47 -1.33
CA ALA A 173 -0.64 -10.34 -2.56
C ALA A 173 0.21 -9.81 -3.72
N PRO A 174 -0.25 -9.98 -4.98
CA PRO A 174 0.35 -9.38 -6.16
C PRO A 174 0.41 -7.85 -6.07
N VAL A 175 1.31 -7.26 -6.87
CA VAL A 175 1.43 -5.81 -7.02
C VAL A 175 0.20 -5.27 -7.75
N GLN A 176 -0.40 -4.24 -7.19
CA GLN A 176 -1.49 -3.49 -7.82
C GLN A 176 -0.98 -2.20 -8.45
N GLN A 177 -0.08 -1.49 -7.78
CA GLN A 177 0.55 -0.26 -8.27
C GLN A 177 2.01 -0.20 -7.81
N ALA A 178 2.94 -0.18 -8.76
CA ALA A 178 4.36 0.03 -8.48
C ALA A 178 4.67 1.53 -8.42
N MET A 179 5.49 1.95 -7.46
CA MET A 179 6.00 3.31 -7.38
C MET A 179 7.30 3.43 -8.19
N PRO A 180 7.48 4.49 -9.00
CA PRO A 180 8.73 4.70 -9.73
C PRO A 180 9.94 4.81 -8.80
N LEU A 181 11.08 4.27 -9.25
CA LEU A 181 12.37 4.35 -8.56
C LEU A 181 13.35 5.22 -9.36
N PRO A 182 14.32 5.87 -8.72
CA PRO A 182 14.56 5.88 -7.27
C PRO A 182 13.52 6.72 -6.52
N ILE A 183 13.14 6.27 -5.32
CA ILE A 183 12.22 6.99 -4.44
C ILE A 183 12.98 7.57 -3.24
N ARG A 184 12.66 8.80 -2.85
CA ARG A 184 13.24 9.51 -1.69
C ARG A 184 12.12 10.01 -0.79
N SER A 185 12.38 10.09 0.52
CA SER A 185 11.38 10.58 1.48
C SER A 185 11.46 12.11 1.64
N PRO A 186 10.32 12.83 1.64
CA PRO A 186 8.98 12.35 1.30
C PRO A 186 8.80 12.13 -0.21
N ALA A 187 8.01 11.12 -0.58
CA ALA A 187 7.64 10.81 -1.95
C ALA A 187 6.14 11.01 -2.16
N GLU A 188 5.76 11.52 -3.32
CA GLU A 188 4.37 11.71 -3.71
C GLU A 188 4.10 10.96 -5.02
N GLY A 189 2.84 10.56 -5.20
CA GLY A 189 2.46 9.85 -6.40
C GLY A 189 0.95 9.82 -6.62
N ARG A 190 0.58 9.30 -7.79
CA ARG A 190 -0.82 9.14 -8.19
C ARG A 190 -0.99 7.96 -9.12
N ALA A 191 -2.17 7.35 -9.08
CA ALA A 191 -2.59 6.27 -9.97
C ALA A 191 -4.11 6.34 -10.16
N THR A 192 -4.58 6.00 -11.35
CA THR A 192 -6.01 5.80 -11.61
C THR A 192 -6.36 4.35 -11.35
N LEU A 193 -7.31 4.11 -10.44
CA LEU A 193 -7.76 2.79 -10.04
C LEU A 193 -9.00 2.35 -10.83
N THR A 194 -9.10 1.06 -11.11
CA THR A 194 -10.36 0.48 -11.60
C THR A 194 -11.40 0.40 -10.49
N ALA A 195 -12.67 0.21 -10.85
CA ALA A 195 -13.75 0.04 -9.88
C ALA A 195 -13.51 -1.12 -8.89
N ALA A 196 -12.96 -2.24 -9.37
CA ALA A 196 -12.60 -3.38 -8.53
C ALA A 196 -11.47 -3.01 -7.54
N GLN A 197 -10.43 -2.33 -8.02
CA GLN A 197 -9.33 -1.88 -7.16
C GLN A 197 -9.78 -0.87 -6.10
N MET A 198 -10.69 0.04 -6.44
CA MET A 198 -11.28 0.96 -5.47
C MET A 198 -12.06 0.22 -4.39
N ALA A 199 -12.86 -0.78 -4.76
CA ALA A 199 -13.60 -1.61 -3.82
C ALA A 199 -12.65 -2.38 -2.89
N ASP A 200 -11.57 -2.95 -3.43
CA ASP A 200 -10.54 -3.65 -2.65
C ASP A 200 -9.81 -2.74 -1.67
N LEU A 201 -9.43 -1.54 -2.11
CA LEU A 201 -8.77 -0.55 -1.27
C LEU A 201 -9.70 -0.08 -0.15
N ARG A 202 -10.97 0.24 -0.48
CA ARG A 202 -11.97 0.65 0.50
C ARG A 202 -12.28 -0.45 1.52
N ALA A 203 -12.25 -1.72 1.09
CA ALA A 203 -12.38 -2.87 1.98
C ALA A 203 -11.14 -3.11 2.86
N GLY A 204 -10.12 -2.25 2.78
CA GLY A 204 -8.90 -2.37 3.57
C GLY A 204 -8.06 -3.58 3.17
N ARG A 205 -8.17 -4.06 1.93
CA ARG A 205 -7.44 -5.24 1.41
C ARG A 205 -6.12 -4.89 0.72
N TRP A 206 -5.65 -3.65 0.87
CA TRP A 206 -4.41 -3.19 0.29
C TRP A 206 -3.36 -2.90 1.35
N TYR A 207 -2.10 -3.17 1.02
CA TYR A 207 -0.96 -2.77 1.84
C TYR A 207 0.14 -2.16 0.97
N VAL A 208 0.99 -1.35 1.58
CA VAL A 208 2.22 -0.85 0.94
C VAL A 208 3.42 -1.56 1.53
N SER A 209 4.36 -1.91 0.67
CA SER A 209 5.63 -2.52 1.03
C SER A 209 6.79 -1.71 0.46
N LEU A 210 7.84 -1.54 1.26
CA LEU A 210 9.15 -1.02 0.82
C LEU A 210 10.20 -2.10 1.05
N ALA A 211 10.97 -2.44 0.03
CA ALA A 211 12.09 -3.38 0.11
C ALA A 211 13.43 -2.66 -0.07
N THR A 212 14.48 -3.25 0.50
CA THR A 212 15.87 -2.84 0.33
C THR A 212 16.73 -4.06 0.04
N ALA A 213 18.02 -3.85 -0.28
CA ALA A 213 18.94 -4.95 -0.53
C ALA A 213 19.07 -5.93 0.66
N ARG A 214 18.98 -5.43 1.91
CA ARG A 214 19.05 -6.28 3.12
C ARG A 214 17.75 -7.06 3.36
N TYR A 215 16.62 -6.51 2.95
CA TYR A 215 15.29 -7.11 3.13
C TYR A 215 14.53 -7.15 1.79
N PRO A 216 14.91 -8.06 0.89
CA PRO A 216 14.36 -8.10 -0.48
C PRO A 216 12.88 -8.52 -0.53
N GLN A 217 12.40 -9.23 0.50
CA GLN A 217 10.98 -9.61 0.63
C GLN A 217 10.10 -8.53 1.29
N GLY A 218 10.70 -7.38 1.62
CA GLY A 218 10.05 -6.28 2.33
C GLY A 218 10.79 -5.91 3.62
N GLU A 219 11.20 -4.66 3.73
CA GLU A 219 11.73 -4.07 4.96
C GLU A 219 10.62 -3.48 5.82
N LEU A 220 9.66 -2.78 5.20
CA LEU A 220 8.52 -2.17 5.88
C LEU A 220 7.21 -2.54 5.20
N ARG A 221 6.16 -2.76 5.99
CA ARG A 221 4.80 -2.99 5.51
C ARG A 221 3.76 -2.20 6.31
N GLY A 222 2.70 -1.75 5.66
CA GLY A 222 1.54 -1.14 6.32
C GLY A 222 0.24 -1.41 5.56
N GLN A 223 -0.80 -1.88 6.26
CA GLN A 223 -2.14 -2.07 5.70
C GLN A 223 -2.87 -0.72 5.59
N LEU A 224 -3.44 -0.40 4.42
CA LEU A 224 -4.20 0.83 4.22
C LEU A 224 -5.59 0.71 4.83
N ILE A 225 -5.91 1.63 5.74
CA ILE A 225 -7.20 1.70 6.43
C ILE A 225 -7.83 3.05 6.12
N GLU A 226 -9.12 3.02 5.76
CA GLU A 226 -9.95 4.22 5.54
C GLU A 226 -9.99 5.06 6.83
N ARG A 227 -9.83 6.37 6.70
CA ARG A 227 -9.97 7.34 7.78
C ARG A 227 -11.33 8.01 7.64
N ARG A 228 -12.13 7.89 8.69
CA ARG A 228 -13.46 8.48 8.83
C ARG A 228 -13.47 9.44 9.99
#